data_AF-A0A6B3CTJ3-F1
#
_entry.id   AF-A0A6B3CTJ3-F1
#
_cell.length_a   1.000
_cell.length_b   1.000
_cell.length_c   1.000
_cell.angle_alpha   90.00
_cell.angle_beta   90.00
_cell.angle_gamma   90.00
#
_symmetry.space_group_name_H-M   'P 1'
#
loop_
_entity.id
_entity.type
_entity.pdbx_description
1 polymer ?
#
loop_
_entity_poly.entity_id
_entity_poly.type
_entity_poly.pdbx_seq_one_letter_code
_entity_poly.pdbx_strand_id
1 'polypeptide(L)'
;IAELPQDAAPGEIITACEKRLHAAQTLRDAMEKRALAAYFHYAGPAVRLAHSSGSWRHITDPSTGKPCRSWSAWLRAAKVSRQHAFRMVKEEPLMEALTGLNVGVLGVRQIDVLSPVLTKHGKEKVRLVWTTAQDTGDTSAPSLEKVRNQLDLAVKPEDDDEDPDRPSATPVLKFQASPGTFDEGRVREVARAQPEVARLVARTILSELGEDPDEQ
;
A
#
# COMPACT_ATOMS: atom_id res chain seq x y z
N ILE A 1 33.20 9.64 20.14
CA ILE A 1 32.98 10.84 19.32
C ILE A 1 34.36 11.33 18.94
N ALA A 2 34.78 11.25 17.67
CA ALA A 2 36.13 11.69 17.29
C ALA A 2 36.29 13.18 17.61
N GLU A 3 37.29 13.61 18.35
CA GLU A 3 37.48 15.02 18.71
C GLU A 3 37.96 15.83 17.49
N LEU A 4 37.52 17.08 17.38
CA LEU A 4 38.01 17.99 16.33
C LEU A 4 39.39 18.50 16.74
N PRO A 5 40.41 18.47 15.85
CA PRO A 5 41.72 19.01 16.18
C PRO A 5 41.62 20.53 16.35
N GLN A 6 41.95 21.04 17.54
CA GLN A 6 41.88 22.47 17.86
C GLN A 6 43.20 23.21 17.58
N ASP A 7 44.34 22.51 17.67
CA ASP A 7 45.69 23.08 17.55
C ASP A 7 46.42 22.66 16.26
N ALA A 8 45.67 22.23 15.24
CA ALA A 8 46.23 21.77 13.96
C ALA A 8 46.33 22.89 12.90
N ALA A 9 47.03 22.62 11.80
CA ALA A 9 47.07 23.56 10.69
C ALA A 9 45.65 23.77 10.11
N PRO A 10 45.29 24.98 9.63
CA PRO A 10 43.94 25.26 9.13
C PRO A 10 43.40 24.28 8.09
N GLY A 11 44.27 23.75 7.21
CA GLY A 11 43.88 22.73 6.22
C GLY A 11 43.50 21.38 6.84
N GLU A 12 44.16 20.99 7.92
CA GLU A 12 43.85 19.76 8.66
C GLU A 12 42.54 19.90 9.45
N ILE A 13 42.30 21.08 10.02
CA ILE A 13 41.04 21.42 10.68
C ILE A 13 39.87 21.35 9.69
N ILE A 14 40.00 21.97 8.50
CA ILE A 14 38.96 21.92 7.47
C ILE A 14 38.72 20.48 7.00
N THR A 15 39.77 19.71 6.73
CA THR A 15 39.65 18.30 6.32
C THR A 15 38.93 17.45 7.38
N ALA A 16 39.22 17.68 8.66
CA ALA A 16 38.54 16.99 9.76
C ALA A 16 37.06 17.37 9.87
N CYS A 17 36.74 18.67 9.71
CA CYS A 17 35.37 19.16 9.67
C CYS A 17 34.57 18.57 8.49
N GLU A 18 35.13 18.57 7.28
CA GLU A 18 34.50 18.01 6.09
C GLU A 18 34.22 16.51 6.23
N LYS A 19 35.20 15.73 6.71
CA LYS A 19 35.00 14.30 7.01
C LYS A 19 33.85 14.06 7.98
N ARG A 20 33.75 14.90 9.01
CA ARG A 20 32.69 14.80 10.01
C ARG A 20 31.33 15.20 9.46
N LEU A 21 31.27 16.26 8.66
CA LEU A 21 30.04 16.67 7.97
C LEU A 21 29.56 15.59 7.01
N HIS A 22 30.46 15.00 6.21
CA HIS A 22 30.14 13.90 5.32
C HIS A 22 29.64 12.67 6.09
N ALA A 23 30.29 12.30 7.20
CA ALA A 23 29.84 11.21 8.05
C ALA A 23 28.45 11.48 8.66
N ALA A 24 28.20 12.70 9.11
CA ALA A 24 26.89 13.11 9.64
C ALA A 24 25.80 13.10 8.55
N GLN A 25 26.10 13.57 7.33
CA GLN A 25 25.20 13.51 6.18
C GLN A 25 24.88 12.07 5.81
N THR A 26 25.89 11.21 5.73
CA THR A 26 25.71 9.76 5.44
C THR A 26 24.80 9.11 6.47
N LEU A 27 24.98 9.43 7.76
CA LEU A 27 24.14 8.90 8.83
C LEU A 27 22.70 9.41 8.72
N ARG A 28 22.52 10.72 8.50
CA ARG A 28 21.19 11.32 8.30
C ARG A 28 20.45 10.65 7.15
N ASP A 29 21.11 10.52 6.00
CA ASP A 29 20.49 9.93 4.80
C ASP A 29 20.13 8.45 5.02
N ALA A 30 20.93 7.70 5.78
CA ALA A 30 20.62 6.32 6.16
C ALA A 30 19.42 6.24 7.13
N MET A 31 19.34 7.16 8.11
CA MET A 31 18.21 7.24 9.03
C MET A 31 16.92 7.64 8.31
N GLU A 32 16.97 8.61 7.40
CA GLU A 32 15.84 9.03 6.57
C GLU A 32 15.34 7.88 5.69
N LYS A 33 16.25 7.14 5.03
CA LYS A 33 15.89 5.93 4.26
C LYS A 33 15.17 4.90 5.12
N ARG A 34 15.69 4.61 6.32
CA ARG A 34 15.09 3.62 7.23
C ARG A 34 13.73 4.08 7.76
N ALA A 35 13.62 5.36 8.13
CA ALA A 35 12.37 5.95 8.60
C ALA A 35 11.30 5.92 7.50
N LEU A 36 11.68 6.24 6.26
CA LEU A 36 10.77 6.19 5.11
C LEU A 36 10.33 4.76 4.80
N ALA A 37 11.23 3.79 4.83
CA ALA A 37 10.89 2.38 4.65
C ALA A 37 9.91 1.89 5.73
N ALA A 38 10.13 2.25 7.00
CA ALA A 38 9.20 1.94 8.08
C ALA A 38 7.84 2.62 7.86
N TYR A 39 7.83 3.90 7.47
CA TYR A 39 6.60 4.62 7.16
C TYR A 39 5.80 3.92 6.06
N PHE A 40 6.44 3.48 4.98
CA PHE A 40 5.74 2.76 3.91
C PHE A 40 5.28 1.38 4.33
N HIS A 41 6.06 0.64 5.12
CA HIS A 41 5.66 -0.66 5.65
C HIS A 41 4.36 -0.58 6.47
N TYR A 42 4.23 0.45 7.32
CA TYR A 42 3.04 0.61 8.18
C TYR A 42 1.87 1.30 7.46
N ALA A 43 2.12 2.40 6.75
CA ALA A 43 1.06 3.19 6.12
C ALA A 43 0.63 2.64 4.74
N GLY A 44 1.55 2.02 4.00
CA GLY A 44 1.35 1.54 2.64
C GLY A 44 0.15 0.60 2.50
N PRO A 45 0.06 -0.49 3.29
CA PRO A 45 -1.09 -1.40 3.24
C PRO A 45 -2.43 -0.70 3.50
N ALA A 46 -2.49 0.23 4.46
CA ALA A 46 -3.70 0.97 4.78
C ALA A 46 -4.11 1.94 3.65
N VAL A 47 -3.14 2.66 3.07
CA VAL A 47 -3.39 3.56 1.93
C VAL A 47 -3.85 2.78 0.70
N ARG A 48 -3.25 1.62 0.42
CA ARG A 48 -3.66 0.74 -0.68
C ARG A 48 -5.09 0.23 -0.49
N LEU A 49 -5.40 -0.30 0.69
CA LEU A 49 -6.75 -0.80 0.99
C LEU A 49 -7.79 0.33 0.89
N ALA A 50 -7.49 1.51 1.43
CA ALA A 50 -8.37 2.67 1.31
C ALA A 50 -8.64 3.01 -0.15
N HIS A 51 -7.59 3.07 -0.98
CA HIS A 51 -7.67 3.38 -2.40
C HIS A 51 -8.52 2.35 -3.16
N SER A 52 -8.20 1.05 -3.02
CA SER A 52 -8.87 -0.02 -3.79
C SER A 52 -10.32 -0.24 -3.37
N SER A 53 -10.66 -0.06 -2.09
CA SER A 53 -12.03 -0.21 -1.60
C SER A 53 -12.91 1.02 -1.78
N GLY A 54 -12.33 2.17 -2.16
CA GLY A 54 -13.05 3.45 -2.17
C GLY A 54 -13.49 3.94 -0.78
N SER A 55 -13.06 3.27 0.32
CA SER A 55 -13.53 3.56 1.67
C SER A 55 -13.21 4.97 2.17
N TRP A 56 -12.21 5.62 1.58
CA TRP A 56 -11.87 7.03 1.83
C TRP A 56 -13.01 8.01 1.53
N ARG A 57 -14.03 7.61 0.76
CA ARG A 57 -15.22 8.43 0.47
C ARG A 57 -16.15 8.58 1.67
N HIS A 58 -16.04 7.69 2.66
CA HIS A 58 -16.96 7.64 3.81
C HIS A 58 -16.45 8.38 5.05
N ILE A 59 -15.26 8.97 5.00
CA ILE A 59 -14.68 9.73 6.11
C ILE A 59 -14.86 11.23 5.91
N THR A 60 -14.93 11.94 7.04
CA THR A 60 -14.92 13.40 7.10
C THR A 60 -13.51 13.92 7.32
N ASP A 61 -13.17 15.00 6.65
CA ASP A 61 -11.91 15.72 6.85
C ASP A 61 -11.93 16.35 8.25
N PRO A 62 -11.01 15.98 9.16
CA PRO A 62 -10.98 16.48 10.53
C PRO A 62 -10.71 17.99 10.60
N SER A 63 -10.12 18.58 9.56
CA SER A 63 -9.85 20.02 9.51
C SER A 63 -11.07 20.86 9.13
N THR A 64 -12.03 20.29 8.39
CA THR A 64 -13.20 21.01 7.87
C THR A 64 -14.54 20.47 8.36
N GLY A 65 -14.56 19.28 8.99
CA GLY A 65 -15.76 18.57 9.41
C GLY A 65 -16.63 18.05 8.26
N LYS A 66 -16.17 18.17 7.00
CA LYS A 66 -16.94 17.84 5.80
C LYS A 66 -16.49 16.51 5.20
N PRO A 67 -17.36 15.77 4.47
CA PRO A 67 -16.96 14.56 3.76
C PRO A 67 -15.80 14.79 2.79
N CYS A 68 -14.86 13.85 2.73
CA CYS A 68 -13.77 13.88 1.76
C CYS A 68 -14.31 13.69 0.33
N ARG A 69 -14.42 14.77 -0.45
CA ARG A 69 -14.96 14.75 -1.82
C ARG A 69 -14.01 14.17 -2.88
N SER A 70 -12.75 13.91 -2.54
CA SER A 70 -11.76 13.34 -3.46
C SER A 70 -10.64 12.61 -2.73
N TRP A 71 -9.94 11.74 -3.45
CA TRP A 71 -8.74 11.05 -2.96
C TRP A 71 -7.70 12.03 -2.44
N SER A 72 -7.48 13.14 -3.16
CA SER A 72 -6.56 14.20 -2.71
C SER A 72 -6.98 14.86 -1.39
N ALA A 73 -8.28 15.03 -1.16
CA ALA A 73 -8.78 15.58 0.10
C ALA A 73 -8.54 14.61 1.25
N TRP A 74 -8.79 13.31 1.01
CA TRP A 74 -8.50 12.26 1.99
C TRP A 74 -7.01 12.18 2.34
N LEU A 75 -6.13 12.19 1.34
CA LEU A 75 -4.69 12.17 1.56
C LEU A 75 -4.22 13.34 2.44
N ARG A 76 -4.77 14.54 2.22
CA ARG A 76 -4.47 15.71 3.05
C ARG A 76 -4.94 15.50 4.49
N ALA A 77 -6.15 15.01 4.70
CA ALA A 77 -6.68 14.67 6.02
C ALA A 77 -5.82 13.62 6.74
N ALA A 78 -5.35 12.61 6.00
CA ALA A 78 -4.47 11.55 6.50
C ALA A 78 -2.99 11.98 6.62
N LYS A 79 -2.65 13.23 6.28
CA LYS A 79 -1.27 13.77 6.26
C LYS A 79 -0.31 12.95 5.38
N VAL A 80 -0.80 12.39 4.29
CA VAL A 80 -0.02 11.66 3.30
C VAL A 80 0.20 12.56 2.09
N SER A 81 1.46 12.72 1.67
CA SER A 81 1.76 13.50 0.45
C SER A 81 1.27 12.73 -0.79
N ARG A 82 0.85 13.46 -1.84
CA ARG A 82 0.44 12.82 -3.11
C ARG A 82 1.54 11.94 -3.68
N GLN A 83 2.80 12.36 -3.56
CA GLN A 83 3.94 11.59 -4.01
C GLN A 83 4.06 10.28 -3.22
N HIS A 84 4.01 10.31 -1.88
CA HIS A 84 4.05 9.09 -1.08
C HIS A 84 2.87 8.17 -1.39
N ALA A 85 1.67 8.72 -1.55
CA ALA A 85 0.49 7.93 -1.92
C ALA A 85 0.69 7.24 -3.28
N PHE A 86 1.21 7.94 -4.29
CA PHE A 86 1.54 7.34 -5.59
C PHE A 86 2.51 6.18 -5.43
N ARG A 87 3.59 6.36 -4.64
CA ARG A 87 4.58 5.31 -4.40
C ARG A 87 3.99 4.11 -3.67
N MET A 88 3.20 4.33 -2.62
CA MET A 88 2.55 3.26 -1.86
C MET A 88 1.52 2.48 -2.67
N VAL A 89 0.78 3.16 -3.56
CA VAL A 89 -0.31 2.55 -4.35
C VAL A 89 0.20 1.86 -5.61
N LYS A 90 1.18 2.46 -6.30
CA LYS A 90 1.66 1.96 -7.59
C LYS A 90 3.06 1.36 -7.54
N GLU A 91 4.04 2.10 -7.00
CA GLU A 91 5.46 1.72 -7.05
C GLU A 91 5.77 0.50 -6.17
N GLU A 92 5.35 0.49 -4.90
CA GLU A 92 5.65 -0.62 -3.98
C GLU A 92 5.11 -1.96 -4.47
N PRO A 93 3.83 -2.10 -4.88
CA PRO A 93 3.32 -3.37 -5.37
C PRO A 93 4.07 -3.88 -6.61
N LEU A 94 4.53 -2.97 -7.47
CA LEU A 94 5.35 -3.32 -8.63
C LEU A 94 6.74 -3.79 -8.22
N MET A 95 7.39 -3.12 -7.29
CA MET A 95 8.70 -3.54 -6.77
C MET A 95 8.60 -4.90 -6.06
N GLU A 96 7.52 -5.15 -5.31
CA GLU A 96 7.23 -6.47 -4.75
C GLU A 96 7.02 -7.52 -5.85
N ALA A 97 6.29 -7.21 -6.92
CA ALA A 97 6.09 -8.12 -8.04
C ALA A 97 7.39 -8.44 -8.78
N LEU A 98 8.29 -7.46 -8.89
CA LEU A 98 9.57 -7.56 -9.58
C LEU A 98 10.73 -7.98 -8.67
N THR A 99 10.43 -8.42 -7.44
CA THR A 99 11.47 -8.84 -6.49
C THR A 99 12.30 -9.99 -7.08
N GLY A 100 13.62 -9.87 -7.00
CA GLY A 100 14.58 -10.82 -7.58
C GLY A 100 14.99 -10.52 -9.03
N LEU A 101 14.43 -9.48 -9.67
CA LEU A 101 14.87 -8.98 -10.97
C LEU A 101 15.72 -7.71 -10.79
N ASN A 102 16.72 -7.50 -11.66
CA ASN A 102 17.60 -6.32 -11.65
C ASN A 102 16.88 -5.09 -12.22
N VAL A 103 15.90 -4.59 -11.47
CA VAL A 103 14.97 -3.55 -11.93
C VAL A 103 15.51 -2.14 -11.68
N GLY A 104 16.40 -1.97 -10.70
CA GLY A 104 16.92 -0.67 -10.31
C GLY A 104 15.80 0.27 -9.82
N VAL A 105 15.88 1.55 -10.19
CA VAL A 105 14.85 2.55 -9.87
C VAL A 105 13.87 2.65 -11.04
N LEU A 106 12.59 2.36 -10.80
CA LEU A 106 11.55 2.52 -11.81
C LEU A 106 11.22 4.00 -12.04
N GLY A 107 11.19 4.41 -13.29
CA GLY A 107 10.70 5.71 -13.70
C GLY A 107 9.17 5.78 -13.69
N VAL A 108 8.62 6.99 -13.53
CA VAL A 108 7.16 7.24 -13.46
C VAL A 108 6.41 6.65 -14.67
N ARG A 109 6.96 6.83 -15.88
CA ARG A 109 6.34 6.29 -17.11
C ARG A 109 6.34 4.77 -17.16
N GLN A 110 7.39 4.11 -16.64
CA GLN A 110 7.42 2.64 -16.56
C GLN A 110 6.37 2.14 -15.57
N ILE A 111 6.23 2.83 -14.43
CA ILE A 111 5.19 2.53 -13.42
C ILE A 111 3.80 2.65 -14.03
N ASP A 112 3.52 3.72 -14.78
CA ASP A 112 2.19 3.91 -15.39
C ASP A 112 1.86 2.85 -16.45
N VAL A 113 2.86 2.27 -17.12
CA VAL A 113 2.67 1.16 -18.08
C VAL A 113 2.41 -0.17 -17.38
N LEU A 114 3.13 -0.45 -16.29
CA LEU A 114 3.09 -1.73 -15.58
C LEU A 114 1.97 -1.82 -14.53
N SER A 115 1.55 -0.69 -13.95
CA SER A 115 0.50 -0.68 -12.90
C SER A 115 -0.82 -1.30 -13.38
N PRO A 116 -1.35 -0.99 -14.58
CA PRO A 116 -2.57 -1.63 -15.09
C PRO A 116 -2.41 -3.14 -15.27
N VAL A 117 -1.22 -3.58 -15.71
CA VAL A 117 -0.91 -5.01 -15.88
C VAL A 117 -0.93 -5.71 -14.52
N LEU A 118 -0.39 -5.08 -13.48
CA LEU A 118 -0.41 -5.62 -12.13
C LEU A 118 -1.84 -5.77 -11.61
N THR A 119 -2.68 -4.75 -11.80
CA THR A 119 -4.06 -4.73 -11.30
C THR A 119 -4.93 -5.78 -11.99
N LYS A 120 -4.82 -5.92 -13.32
CA LYS A 120 -5.73 -6.80 -14.10
C LYS A 120 -5.22 -8.22 -14.31
N HIS A 121 -3.91 -8.37 -14.47
CA HIS A 121 -3.31 -9.64 -14.89
C HIS A 121 -2.41 -10.27 -13.82
N GLY A 122 -2.13 -9.54 -12.73
CA GLY A 122 -1.37 -10.04 -11.58
C GLY A 122 0.15 -9.99 -11.73
N LYS A 123 0.83 -10.42 -10.66
CA LYS A 123 2.30 -10.30 -10.48
C LYS A 123 3.09 -11.06 -11.56
N GLU A 124 2.67 -12.27 -11.91
CA GLU A 124 3.40 -13.12 -12.89
C GLU A 124 3.47 -12.49 -14.28
N LYS A 125 2.40 -11.82 -14.72
CA LYS A 125 2.36 -11.17 -16.03
C LYS A 125 3.22 -9.92 -16.07
N VAL A 126 3.31 -9.17 -14.97
CA VAL A 126 4.25 -8.05 -14.83
C VAL A 126 5.69 -8.54 -14.93
N ARG A 127 6.02 -9.65 -14.27
CA ARG A 127 7.36 -10.27 -14.38
C ARG A 127 7.66 -10.68 -15.80
N LEU A 128 6.71 -11.33 -16.48
CA LEU A 128 6.86 -11.74 -17.88
C LEU A 128 7.13 -10.55 -18.81
N VAL A 129 6.38 -9.46 -18.67
CA VAL A 129 6.59 -8.23 -19.44
C VAL A 129 7.98 -7.67 -19.19
N TRP A 130 8.42 -7.64 -17.92
CA TRP A 130 9.72 -7.13 -17.55
C TRP A 130 10.87 -7.98 -18.10
N THR A 131 10.81 -9.30 -17.92
CA THR A 131 11.86 -10.22 -18.42
C THR A 131 11.95 -10.18 -19.93
N THR A 132 10.82 -10.16 -20.63
CA THR A 132 10.81 -10.10 -22.11
C THR A 132 11.43 -8.78 -22.61
N ALA A 133 11.16 -7.66 -21.94
CA ALA A 133 11.78 -6.37 -22.27
C ALA A 133 13.28 -6.36 -21.96
N GLN A 134 13.68 -6.99 -20.85
CA GLN A 134 15.08 -7.15 -20.45
C GLN A 134 15.86 -8.03 -21.44
N ASP A 135 15.27 -9.12 -21.91
CA ASP A 135 15.86 -10.00 -22.93
C ASP A 135 16.04 -9.28 -24.27
N THR A 136 15.16 -8.32 -24.57
CA THR A 136 15.26 -7.44 -25.74
C THR A 136 16.30 -6.33 -25.54
N GLY A 137 16.84 -6.16 -24.33
CA GLY A 137 17.87 -5.18 -23.99
C GLY A 137 17.36 -3.77 -23.74
N ASP A 138 16.03 -3.53 -23.72
CA ASP A 138 15.45 -2.22 -23.47
C ASP A 138 14.25 -2.31 -22.51
N THR A 139 14.42 -1.80 -21.29
CA THR A 139 13.36 -1.68 -20.28
C THR A 139 12.68 -0.30 -20.29
N SER A 140 12.88 0.51 -21.33
CA SER A 140 12.22 1.81 -21.47
C SER A 140 10.70 1.68 -21.52
N ALA A 141 9.98 2.72 -21.08
CA ALA A 141 8.52 2.76 -21.13
C ALA A 141 7.92 2.38 -22.51
N PRO A 142 8.41 2.89 -23.67
CA PRO A 142 7.86 2.49 -24.96
C PRO A 142 8.16 1.03 -25.32
N SER A 143 9.29 0.47 -24.86
CA SER A 143 9.58 -0.96 -25.05
C SER A 143 8.61 -1.81 -24.23
N LEU A 144 8.39 -1.46 -22.95
CA LEU A 144 7.41 -2.14 -22.09
C LEU A 144 5.99 -2.07 -22.66
N GLU A 145 5.59 -0.94 -23.25
CA GLU A 145 4.29 -0.83 -23.93
C GLU A 145 4.18 -1.76 -25.14
N LYS A 146 5.23 -1.85 -25.96
CA LYS A 146 5.27 -2.77 -27.10
C LYS A 146 5.16 -4.22 -26.65
N VAL A 147 5.95 -4.62 -25.66
CA VAL A 147 5.94 -5.98 -25.09
C VAL A 147 4.57 -6.28 -24.47
N ARG A 148 4.00 -5.34 -23.71
CA ARG A 148 2.64 -5.47 -23.16
C ARG A 148 1.60 -5.72 -24.25
N ASN A 149 1.65 -4.94 -25.33
CA ASN A 149 0.70 -5.09 -26.44
C ASN A 149 0.94 -6.38 -27.23
N GLN A 150 2.20 -6.82 -27.39
CA GLN A 150 2.53 -8.11 -28.04
C GLN A 150 2.03 -9.31 -27.23
N LEU A 151 2.03 -9.19 -25.90
CA LEU A 151 1.52 -10.22 -25.00
C LEU A 151 -0.01 -10.15 -24.81
N ASP A 152 -0.70 -9.26 -25.54
CA ASP A 152 -2.13 -8.98 -25.43
C ASP A 152 -2.58 -8.63 -23.99
N LEU A 153 -1.68 -7.96 -23.25
CA LEU A 153 -1.92 -7.44 -21.90
C LEU A 153 -2.29 -5.95 -21.93
N ALA A 154 -2.75 -5.48 -23.08
CA ALA A 154 -3.13 -4.08 -23.28
C ALA A 154 -4.44 -3.81 -22.55
N VAL A 155 -4.34 -3.13 -21.41
CA VAL A 155 -5.52 -2.64 -20.69
C VAL A 155 -6.03 -1.39 -21.39
N LYS A 156 -7.24 -1.45 -21.96
CA LYS A 156 -7.92 -0.25 -22.45
C LYS A 156 -8.23 0.68 -21.27
N PRO A 157 -8.06 1.99 -21.41
CA PRO A 157 -8.33 2.95 -20.34
C PRO A 157 -9.80 3.06 -19.96
N GLU A 158 -10.72 2.46 -20.72
CA GLU A 158 -12.16 2.48 -20.44
C GLU A 158 -12.63 1.37 -19.49
N ASP A 159 -11.80 0.36 -19.21
CA ASP A 159 -12.17 -0.73 -18.31
C ASP A 159 -11.72 -0.49 -16.86
N ASP A 160 -11.43 0.76 -16.47
CA ASP A 160 -11.31 1.17 -15.06
C ASP A 160 -12.67 1.59 -14.46
N ASP A 161 -13.75 1.51 -15.26
CA ASP A 161 -15.16 1.64 -14.85
C ASP A 161 -15.92 0.29 -14.89
N GLU A 162 -15.23 -0.85 -14.94
CA GLU A 162 -15.86 -2.12 -14.54
C GLU A 162 -15.87 -2.20 -13.01
N ASP A 163 -16.90 -1.55 -12.46
CA ASP A 163 -17.53 -1.92 -11.20
C ASP A 163 -17.62 -3.45 -11.15
N PRO A 164 -16.89 -4.16 -10.25
CA PRO A 164 -17.19 -5.55 -10.00
C PRO A 164 -18.51 -5.57 -9.23
N ASP A 165 -19.60 -5.52 -9.99
CA ASP A 165 -20.94 -5.71 -9.48
C ASP A 165 -21.07 -7.17 -9.03
N ARG A 166 -20.58 -7.42 -7.82
CA ARG A 166 -21.07 -8.46 -6.95
C ARG A 166 -21.00 -7.93 -5.52
N PRO A 167 -22.12 -7.43 -4.97
CA PRO A 167 -22.23 -7.35 -3.54
C PRO A 167 -22.21 -8.79 -3.01
N SER A 168 -21.04 -9.29 -2.62
CA SER A 168 -21.04 -10.30 -1.55
C SER A 168 -21.44 -9.53 -0.30
N ALA A 169 -22.76 -9.47 -0.09
CA ALA A 169 -23.36 -9.07 1.16
C ALA A 169 -22.96 -10.10 2.21
N THR A 170 -21.70 -10.05 2.64
CA THR A 170 -21.33 -10.45 3.98
C THR A 170 -21.70 -9.25 4.83
N PRO A 171 -22.83 -9.26 5.53
CA PRO A 171 -23.12 -8.21 6.49
C PRO A 171 -21.99 -8.23 7.51
N VAL A 172 -21.10 -7.25 7.46
CA VAL A 172 -20.11 -7.03 8.50
C VAL A 172 -20.88 -6.55 9.71
N LEU A 173 -21.19 -7.50 10.59
CA LEU A 173 -21.86 -7.25 11.84
C LEU A 173 -20.96 -6.41 12.73
N LYS A 174 -21.27 -5.12 12.85
CA LYS A 174 -20.64 -4.22 13.81
C LYS A 174 -21.20 -4.53 15.19
N PHE A 175 -20.57 -5.48 15.89
CA PHE A 175 -20.90 -5.86 17.27
C PHE A 175 -20.39 -4.88 18.33
N GLN A 176 -19.76 -3.79 17.90
CA GLN A 176 -19.14 -2.80 18.77
C GLN A 176 -19.81 -1.44 18.56
N ALA A 177 -20.34 -0.87 19.65
CA ALA A 177 -20.81 0.51 19.67
C ALA A 177 -19.65 1.52 19.75
N SER A 178 -18.47 1.08 20.20
CA SER A 178 -17.21 1.85 20.28
C SER A 178 -16.02 0.87 20.36
N PRO A 179 -14.79 1.29 20.01
CA PRO A 179 -13.62 0.39 20.05
C PRO A 179 -13.40 -0.16 21.47
N GLY A 180 -13.43 -1.49 21.62
CA GLY A 180 -13.14 -2.17 22.88
C GLY A 180 -14.34 -2.48 23.80
N THR A 181 -15.57 -2.10 23.43
CA THR A 181 -16.77 -2.39 24.23
C THR A 181 -17.71 -3.35 23.49
N PHE A 182 -17.90 -4.54 24.07
CA PHE A 182 -18.87 -5.54 23.62
C PHE A 182 -20.27 -5.16 24.11
N ASP A 183 -21.25 -5.09 23.20
CA ASP A 183 -22.64 -4.77 23.53
C ASP A 183 -23.56 -5.96 23.22
N GLU A 184 -23.93 -6.68 24.27
CA GLU A 184 -24.76 -7.89 24.20
C GLU A 184 -26.17 -7.61 23.67
N GLY A 185 -26.74 -6.42 23.95
CA GLY A 185 -28.08 -6.06 23.50
C GLY A 185 -28.16 -5.96 21.99
N ARG A 186 -27.12 -5.37 21.38
CA ARG A 186 -26.99 -5.20 19.94
C ARG A 186 -26.74 -6.52 19.21
N VAL A 187 -26.00 -7.45 19.82
CA VAL A 187 -25.82 -8.81 19.30
C VAL A 187 -27.16 -9.53 19.22
N ARG A 188 -28.00 -9.45 20.27
CA ARG A 188 -29.33 -10.09 20.30
C ARG A 188 -30.30 -9.48 19.29
N GLU A 189 -30.28 -8.16 19.12
CA GLU A 189 -31.11 -7.48 18.13
C GLU A 189 -30.77 -7.92 16.70
N VAL A 190 -29.48 -7.97 16.38
CA VAL A 190 -29.03 -8.36 15.05
C VAL A 190 -29.19 -9.86 14.79
N ALA A 191 -29.02 -10.70 15.82
CA ALA A 191 -29.31 -12.13 15.73
C ALA A 191 -30.79 -12.42 15.45
N ARG A 192 -31.72 -11.59 15.96
CA ARG A 192 -33.15 -11.69 15.63
C ARG A 192 -33.45 -11.22 14.21
N ALA A 193 -32.78 -10.17 13.75
CA ALA A 193 -32.98 -9.64 12.40
C ALA A 193 -32.41 -10.56 11.31
N GLN A 194 -31.32 -11.28 11.60
CA GLN A 194 -30.63 -12.15 10.65
C GLN A 194 -30.16 -13.47 11.33
N PRO A 195 -31.09 -14.42 11.54
CA PRO A 195 -30.82 -15.63 12.32
C PRO A 195 -29.81 -16.58 11.66
N GLU A 196 -29.79 -16.67 10.33
CA GLU A 196 -28.85 -17.56 9.61
C GLU A 196 -27.40 -17.09 9.72
N VAL A 197 -27.18 -15.76 9.68
CA VAL A 197 -25.85 -15.17 9.85
C VAL A 197 -25.36 -15.36 11.30
N ALA A 198 -26.25 -15.21 12.28
CA ALA A 198 -25.93 -15.44 13.68
C ALA A 198 -25.55 -16.90 13.95
N ARG A 199 -26.22 -17.87 13.33
CA ARG A 199 -25.85 -19.30 13.42
C ARG A 199 -24.47 -19.58 12.82
N LEU A 200 -24.15 -18.95 11.68
CA LEU A 200 -22.86 -19.15 11.03
C LEU A 200 -21.71 -18.57 11.89
N VAL A 201 -21.90 -17.38 12.45
CA VAL A 201 -20.93 -16.78 13.39
C VAL A 201 -20.80 -17.61 14.67
N ALA A 202 -21.91 -18.12 15.23
CA ALA A 202 -21.87 -18.97 16.40
C ALA A 202 -21.13 -20.29 16.14
N ARG A 203 -21.34 -20.93 14.97
CA ARG A 203 -20.59 -22.14 14.58
C ARG A 203 -19.10 -21.88 14.45
N THR A 204 -18.69 -20.77 13.84
CA THR A 204 -17.26 -20.42 13.73
C THR A 204 -16.65 -20.20 15.11
N ILE A 205 -17.32 -19.47 16.01
CA ILE A 205 -16.82 -19.23 17.36
C ILE A 205 -16.74 -20.54 18.18
N LEU A 206 -17.75 -21.40 18.09
CA LEU A 206 -17.76 -22.70 18.78
C LEU A 206 -16.66 -23.64 18.25
N SER A 207 -16.43 -23.64 16.93
CA SER A 207 -15.32 -24.38 16.32
C SER A 207 -13.94 -23.88 16.74
N GLU A 208 -13.79 -22.57 16.98
CA GLU A 208 -12.54 -21.98 17.50
C GLU A 208 -12.34 -22.23 19.01
N LEU A 209 -13.43 -22.43 19.75
CA LEU A 209 -13.40 -22.79 21.17
C LEU A 209 -13.29 -24.30 21.42
N GLY A 210 -13.29 -25.11 20.37
CA GLY A 210 -13.13 -26.57 20.44
C GLY A 210 -14.38 -27.32 20.94
N GLU A 211 -15.55 -26.69 20.90
CA GLU A 211 -16.83 -27.36 21.13
C GLU A 211 -17.53 -27.57 19.79
N ASP A 212 -17.41 -28.78 19.23
CA ASP A 212 -18.16 -29.16 18.03
C ASP A 212 -19.66 -29.24 18.36
N PRO A 213 -20.54 -28.50 17.65
CA PRO A 213 -21.98 -28.50 17.93
C PRO A 213 -22.73 -29.69 17.34
N ASP A 214 -22.03 -30.69 16.77
CA ASP A 214 -22.64 -31.87 16.15
C ASP A 214 -22.67 -33.11 17.07
N GLU A 215 -22.41 -32.96 18.38
CA GLU A 215 -22.76 -33.95 19.41
C GLU A 215 -24.00 -33.53 20.21
N GLN A 216 -25.18 -33.58 19.56
CA GLN A 216 -26.47 -33.92 20.18
C GLN A 216 -27.57 -34.20 19.15
#